data_AF-A0A961A176-F1
#
_entry.id   AF-A0A961A176-F1
#
_cell.length_a   1.000
_cell.length_b   1.000
_cell.length_c   1.000
_cell.angle_alpha   90.00
_cell.angle_beta   90.00
_cell.angle_gamma   90.00
#
_symmetry.space_group_name_H-M   'P 1'
#
loop_
_entity.id
_entity.type
_entity.pdbx_description
1 polymer ?
#
loop_
_entity_poly.entity_id
_entity_poly.type
_entity_poly.pdbx_seq_one_letter_code
_entity_poly.pdbx_strand_id
1 'polypeptide(L)'
;MSRLFYKYSFLLLFYLFLTGLSACGGGGSPGASGGAGSVTEATTESFETPISNETVSSVLSVNALSVVLDFGSVVSGFTESDVELITESSSLGLPASLNTSVSLLSIETEDNQIYTLLFSIPEGSAGTLQIRIPEGAVEDSQGRPNAQTPVLSFSYDHARPSPVLTSTAGSSTNLSSIPVRVDFGESVTGFDLNDLSVSGASASNLTDLGDGLFSFSLSPEGEGLITLSLGADVAQDESENSNLAASDLTITYDITSPTVSLTSSSASLVNGLIPVTITFSESVVNFDVSDLEPVGGSVSSLSGSGSTYTVNLIPSADGEVSISLSSGLVSDAAGNTNEASNTLSRTYDGTAPTVVLSSSASDPGNISPISLTITFSEAVSSFVVGDIAVSNGSLSNFSTSNNITYTVDITPSADGVIGASLLAGVAEDEAGNASEASNSFSINYDGTGPSVVISSTASDPTSTSPIPITIAFNESVTGLALGDFTIINGNGANLSDLDGQNYT
;
A
#
# COMPACT_ATOMS: atom_id res chain seq x y z
N MET A 1 -25.32 14.21 74.27
CA MET A 1 -24.26 14.99 74.96
C MET A 1 -23.42 15.66 73.89
N SER A 2 -23.12 16.96 74.07
CA SER A 2 -22.27 17.86 73.24
C SER A 2 -22.79 18.17 71.82
N ARG A 3 -23.12 19.40 71.38
CA ARG A 3 -22.62 20.79 71.57
C ARG A 3 -21.10 20.93 71.38
N LEU A 4 -20.65 21.58 70.29
CA LEU A 4 -20.16 22.98 70.23
C LEU A 4 -19.56 23.40 68.84
N PHE A 5 -20.05 24.52 68.31
CA PHE A 5 -19.42 25.65 67.58
C PHE A 5 -18.07 25.56 66.80
N TYR A 6 -18.03 26.20 65.61
CA TYR A 6 -17.27 27.44 65.26
C TYR A 6 -17.74 27.95 63.87
N LYS A 7 -18.43 29.11 63.71
CA LYS A 7 -17.95 30.49 63.41
C LYS A 7 -16.97 30.61 62.22
N TYR A 8 -17.43 31.19 61.11
CA TYR A 8 -16.65 32.11 60.28
C TYR A 8 -17.50 33.32 59.85
N SER A 9 -16.85 34.48 59.82
CA SER A 9 -17.36 35.83 59.61
C SER A 9 -16.66 36.39 58.38
N PHE A 10 -17.37 36.97 57.41
CA PHE A 10 -16.76 37.91 56.46
C PHE A 10 -17.71 39.04 56.05
N LEU A 11 -17.08 40.18 55.79
CA LEU A 11 -17.55 41.56 55.75
C LEU A 11 -17.42 42.08 54.30
N LEU A 12 -18.42 42.77 53.75
CA LEU A 12 -18.26 43.67 52.58
C LEU A 12 -19.47 44.63 52.48
N LEU A 13 -19.36 45.91 52.89
CA LEU A 13 -18.83 47.10 52.21
C LEU A 13 -19.63 47.52 50.95
N PHE A 14 -20.53 48.48 51.16
CA PHE A 14 -21.30 49.23 50.16
C PHE A 14 -20.38 50.11 49.29
N TYR A 15 -20.63 50.14 47.97
CA TYR A 15 -20.16 51.23 47.10
C TYR A 15 -21.32 51.86 46.33
N LEU A 16 -21.41 53.18 46.47
CA LEU A 16 -22.36 54.10 45.86
C LEU A 16 -21.82 54.56 44.51
N PHE A 17 -22.64 54.60 43.45
CA PHE A 17 -22.34 55.42 42.27
C PHE A 17 -23.42 56.47 42.07
N LEU A 18 -22.99 57.73 42.16
CA LEU A 18 -23.76 58.94 41.91
C LEU A 18 -23.02 59.72 40.80
N THR A 19 -23.61 59.83 39.62
CA THR A 19 -23.35 60.88 38.62
C THR A 19 -24.66 61.03 37.82
N GLY A 20 -25.17 62.18 37.44
CA GLY A 20 -24.80 63.59 37.59
C GLY A 20 -25.78 64.35 36.70
N LEU A 21 -26.60 65.24 37.27
CA LEU A 21 -27.45 66.14 36.48
C LEU A 21 -26.59 67.17 35.75
N SER A 22 -26.94 67.47 34.50
CA SER A 22 -26.80 68.83 33.96
C SER A 22 -27.90 69.10 32.94
N ALA A 23 -28.60 70.19 33.20
CA ALA A 23 -29.73 70.71 32.45
C ALA A 23 -29.26 71.76 31.42
N CYS A 24 -29.95 71.83 30.28
CA CYS A 24 -30.23 73.01 29.47
C CYS A 24 -31.25 72.56 28.41
N GLY A 25 -32.37 73.19 28.09
CA GLY A 25 -32.97 74.46 28.43
C GLY A 25 -34.01 74.78 27.33
N GLY A 26 -35.13 75.40 27.71
CA GLY A 26 -36.15 75.97 26.81
C GLY A 26 -37.23 74.98 26.38
N GLY A 27 -38.53 75.22 26.54
CA GLY A 27 -39.28 76.46 26.72
C GLY A 27 -40.40 76.47 25.68
N GLY A 28 -41.67 76.41 26.13
CA GLY A 28 -42.82 76.53 25.22
C GLY A 28 -44.10 75.85 25.70
N SER A 29 -44.89 76.57 26.49
CA SER A 29 -46.35 76.40 26.61
C SER A 29 -47.05 77.11 25.43
N PRO A 30 -48.40 77.08 25.24
CA PRO A 30 -49.47 76.37 25.96
C PRO A 30 -50.55 75.75 25.03
N GLY A 31 -51.56 75.06 25.59
CA GLY A 31 -52.87 74.99 24.91
C GLY A 31 -53.87 73.92 25.37
N ALA A 32 -54.97 74.38 25.97
CA ALA A 32 -56.33 73.80 25.99
C ALA A 32 -56.51 72.45 26.73
N SER A 33 -57.07 72.43 27.94
CA SER A 33 -58.50 72.58 28.29
C SER A 33 -59.39 71.39 27.88
N GLY A 34 -59.93 70.71 28.88
CA GLY A 34 -61.29 70.18 28.82
C GLY A 34 -61.47 68.71 29.19
N GLY A 35 -62.19 68.49 30.29
CA GLY A 35 -63.22 67.44 30.32
C GLY A 35 -62.87 66.18 31.09
N ALA A 36 -63.25 66.17 32.35
CA ALA A 36 -63.28 64.99 33.21
C ALA A 36 -64.27 63.93 32.67
N GLY A 37 -63.89 62.66 32.83
CA GLY A 37 -64.77 61.51 32.78
C GLY A 37 -64.17 60.40 33.64
N SER A 38 -64.68 60.24 34.85
CA SER A 38 -64.23 59.24 35.81
C SER A 38 -64.47 57.83 35.28
N VAL A 39 -63.41 57.05 35.17
CA VAL A 39 -63.48 55.60 35.33
C VAL A 39 -62.69 55.30 36.60
N THR A 40 -63.38 54.83 37.62
CA THR A 40 -62.78 54.20 38.80
C THR A 40 -61.99 52.99 38.33
N GLU A 41 -60.69 53.17 38.08
CA GLU A 41 -59.73 52.06 38.14
C GLU A 41 -59.60 51.69 39.62
N ALA A 42 -60.17 50.55 40.00
CA ALA A 42 -59.69 49.85 41.17
C ALA A 42 -58.28 49.37 40.82
N THR A 43 -57.26 50.15 41.18
CA THR A 43 -55.89 49.64 41.25
C THR A 43 -55.88 48.59 42.34
N THR A 44 -56.02 47.31 41.97
CA THR A 44 -55.64 46.20 42.82
C THR A 44 -54.16 46.37 43.14
N GLU A 45 -53.85 46.85 44.36
CA GLU A 45 -52.48 46.92 44.83
C GLU A 45 -51.95 45.49 45.02
N SER A 46 -51.06 45.06 44.11
CA SER A 46 -50.24 43.87 44.28
C SER A 46 -49.18 44.11 45.36
N PHE A 47 -48.83 43.10 46.16
CA PHE A 47 -47.70 43.25 47.09
C PHE A 47 -46.38 42.94 46.38
N GLU A 48 -45.34 43.75 46.62
CA GLU A 48 -43.97 43.42 46.19
C GLU A 48 -43.49 42.20 46.97
N THR A 49 -43.16 41.12 46.27
CA THR A 49 -42.52 39.95 46.88
C THR A 49 -41.02 40.21 47.04
N PRO A 50 -40.49 40.38 48.26
CA PRO A 50 -39.05 40.38 48.44
C PRO A 50 -38.58 38.93 48.33
N ILE A 51 -38.37 38.44 47.11
CA ILE A 51 -37.69 37.16 46.92
C ILE A 51 -36.19 37.43 47.04
N SER A 52 -35.64 37.19 48.23
CA SER A 52 -34.19 37.17 48.41
C SER A 52 -33.66 35.87 47.82
N ASN A 53 -32.68 35.98 46.92
CA ASN A 53 -31.96 34.86 46.33
C ASN A 53 -31.03 34.24 47.39
N GLU A 54 -31.58 33.66 48.45
CA GLU A 54 -30.77 33.05 49.52
C GLU A 54 -30.64 31.54 49.32
N THR A 55 -29.41 31.15 49.02
CA THR A 55 -28.83 29.80 49.12
C THR A 55 -29.38 28.74 48.17
N VAL A 56 -28.64 28.50 47.08
CA VAL A 56 -28.57 27.19 46.43
C VAL A 56 -27.76 26.30 47.36
N SER A 57 -28.41 25.43 48.12
CA SER A 57 -27.72 24.34 48.81
C SER A 57 -27.81 23.10 47.93
N SER A 58 -26.74 22.85 47.17
CA SER A 58 -26.55 21.62 46.39
C SER A 58 -26.27 20.45 47.33
N VAL A 59 -27.26 19.98 48.08
CA VAL A 59 -27.05 18.83 48.97
C VAL A 59 -28.23 17.85 48.97
N LEU A 60 -27.90 16.60 48.56
CA LEU A 60 -28.57 15.32 48.83
C LEU A 60 -29.76 14.88 47.95
N SER A 61 -29.56 14.77 46.64
CA SER A 61 -29.70 13.47 45.92
C SER A 61 -29.24 13.67 44.49
N VAL A 62 -28.65 12.62 43.91
CA VAL A 62 -27.74 12.68 42.76
C VAL A 62 -28.35 13.32 41.49
N ASN A 63 -29.66 13.56 41.39
CA ASN A 63 -30.30 14.06 40.16
C ASN A 63 -31.34 15.17 40.39
N ALA A 64 -31.20 15.98 41.44
CA ALA A 64 -32.16 17.03 41.77
C ALA A 64 -31.54 18.38 42.13
N LEU A 65 -32.09 19.46 41.58
CA LEU A 65 -31.77 20.84 41.97
C LEU A 65 -32.83 21.36 42.94
N SER A 66 -32.40 21.78 44.13
CA SER A 66 -33.27 22.36 45.15
C SER A 66 -33.22 23.89 45.08
N VAL A 67 -34.38 24.52 44.92
CA VAL A 67 -34.53 25.98 44.90
C VAL A 67 -35.45 26.39 46.05
N VAL A 68 -34.94 27.22 46.96
CA VAL A 68 -35.71 27.74 48.09
C VAL A 68 -36.24 29.13 47.74
N LEU A 69 -37.54 29.32 47.84
CA LEU A 69 -38.22 30.60 47.71
C LEU A 69 -38.73 31.04 49.09
N ASP A 70 -38.29 32.19 49.57
CA ASP A 70 -38.87 32.87 50.73
C ASP A 70 -39.68 34.07 50.25
N PHE A 71 -40.98 34.07 50.53
CA PHE A 71 -41.89 35.16 50.17
C PHE A 71 -41.89 36.30 51.21
N GLY A 72 -41.15 36.17 52.32
CA GLY A 72 -41.05 37.15 53.40
C GLY A 72 -42.32 37.32 54.25
N SER A 73 -43.41 36.65 53.87
CA SER A 73 -44.69 36.59 54.59
C SER A 73 -45.46 35.33 54.21
N VAL A 74 -46.45 34.95 55.02
CA VAL A 74 -47.30 33.78 54.75
C VAL A 74 -48.15 34.06 53.51
N VAL A 75 -48.02 33.18 52.52
CA VAL A 75 -48.80 33.19 51.27
C VAL A 75 -49.65 31.93 51.15
N SER A 76 -50.71 32.01 50.35
CA SER A 76 -51.62 30.90 50.07
C SER A 76 -51.82 30.71 48.57
N GLY A 77 -52.17 29.48 48.17
CA GLY A 77 -52.49 29.13 46.79
C GLY A 77 -51.32 28.68 45.92
N PHE A 78 -50.08 28.67 46.42
CA PHE A 78 -48.91 28.28 45.62
C PHE A 78 -48.90 26.80 45.25
N THR A 79 -48.88 26.51 43.97
CA THR A 79 -48.89 25.18 43.36
C THR A 79 -47.88 25.09 42.21
N GLU A 80 -47.72 23.90 41.63
CA GLU A 80 -46.79 23.69 40.50
C GLU A 80 -47.12 24.56 39.27
N SER A 81 -48.39 24.90 39.03
CA SER A 81 -48.78 25.79 37.91
C SER A 81 -48.35 27.24 38.10
N ASP A 82 -47.94 27.60 39.31
CA ASP A 82 -47.53 28.95 39.69
C ASP A 82 -46.01 29.16 39.52
N VAL A 83 -45.30 28.14 39.04
CA VAL A 83 -43.89 28.20 38.69
C VAL A 83 -43.76 28.18 37.16
N GLU A 84 -43.43 29.34 36.58
CA GLU A 84 -43.16 29.46 35.16
C GLU A 84 -41.69 29.10 34.87
N LEU A 85 -41.47 27.99 34.17
CA LEU A 85 -40.16 27.62 33.60
C LEU A 85 -39.90 28.46 32.35
N ILE A 86 -38.82 29.24 32.36
CA ILE A 86 -38.42 30.06 31.23
C ILE A 86 -37.44 29.26 30.37
N THR A 87 -37.93 28.77 29.23
CA THR A 87 -37.08 28.22 28.17
C THR A 87 -36.77 29.33 27.17
N GLU A 88 -35.50 29.52 26.77
CA GLU A 88 -35.02 30.63 25.90
C GLU A 88 -35.73 30.80 24.53
N SER A 89 -36.73 29.99 24.19
CA SER A 89 -37.43 30.04 22.90
C SER A 89 -38.41 31.22 22.69
N SER A 90 -38.44 32.26 23.54
CA SER A 90 -39.45 33.33 23.42
C SER A 90 -38.94 34.75 23.13
N SER A 91 -37.74 34.98 22.58
CA SER A 91 -37.46 36.33 22.03
C SER A 91 -36.50 36.52 20.84
N LEU A 92 -35.58 35.60 20.49
CA LEU A 92 -34.64 35.85 19.38
C LEU A 92 -34.29 34.52 18.70
N GLY A 93 -34.67 34.33 17.43
CA GLY A 93 -34.54 33.07 16.69
C GLY A 93 -33.11 32.54 16.53
N LEU A 94 -32.58 31.90 17.57
CA LEU A 94 -31.37 31.09 17.62
C LEU A 94 -31.75 29.65 18.01
N PRO A 95 -30.96 28.63 17.62
CA PRO A 95 -31.37 27.24 17.78
C PRO A 95 -31.49 26.86 19.27
N ALA A 96 -32.58 26.17 19.59
CA ALA A 96 -32.79 25.54 20.89
C ALA A 96 -31.74 24.45 21.12
N SER A 97 -30.77 24.72 21.99
CA SER A 97 -29.98 23.66 22.63
C SER A 97 -30.26 23.66 24.13
N LEU A 98 -30.87 22.55 24.57
CA LEU A 98 -31.08 22.09 25.95
C LEU A 98 -31.92 23.00 26.87
N ASN A 99 -33.24 22.90 26.79
CA ASN A 99 -34.07 23.13 27.98
C ASN A 99 -35.43 22.38 27.94
N THR A 100 -35.47 21.15 27.42
CA THR A 100 -36.70 20.33 27.34
C THR A 100 -36.78 19.18 28.35
N SER A 101 -35.85 19.11 29.30
CA SER A 101 -35.67 17.88 30.11
C SER A 101 -35.64 18.12 31.63
N VAL A 102 -35.64 19.37 32.08
CA VAL A 102 -35.76 19.71 33.51
C VAL A 102 -37.24 19.79 33.88
N SER A 103 -37.65 19.08 34.93
CA SER A 103 -39.04 19.05 35.39
C SER A 103 -39.15 19.35 36.88
N LEU A 104 -40.14 20.13 37.28
CA LEU A 104 -40.48 20.31 38.69
C LEU A 104 -41.08 19.01 39.22
N LEU A 105 -40.47 18.44 40.27
CA LEU A 105 -40.81 17.16 40.85
C LEU A 105 -41.77 17.30 42.03
N SER A 106 -41.51 18.29 42.89
CA SER A 106 -42.35 18.58 44.06
C SER A 106 -42.12 19.99 44.57
N ILE A 107 -43.13 20.51 45.27
CA ILE A 107 -43.04 21.70 46.10
C ILE A 107 -43.30 21.28 47.56
N GLU A 108 -42.35 21.56 48.44
CA GLU A 108 -42.51 21.38 49.89
C GLU A 108 -42.62 22.75 50.57
N THR A 109 -43.41 22.84 51.64
CA THR A 109 -43.52 24.07 52.44
C THR A 109 -43.46 23.74 53.92
N GLU A 110 -42.72 24.55 54.67
CA GLU A 110 -42.62 24.39 56.13
C GLU A 110 -43.65 25.25 56.87
N ASP A 111 -43.87 26.49 56.43
CA ASP A 111 -44.69 27.48 57.16
C ASP A 111 -45.56 28.37 56.23
N ASN A 112 -45.83 27.93 54.99
CA ASN A 112 -46.52 28.72 53.95
C ASN A 112 -45.83 30.06 53.61
N GLN A 113 -44.62 30.28 54.10
CA GLN A 113 -43.76 31.44 53.82
C GLN A 113 -42.56 31.02 52.97
N ILE A 114 -41.96 29.88 53.30
CA ILE A 114 -40.83 29.29 52.60
C ILE A 114 -41.34 28.08 51.81
N TYR A 115 -40.97 28.03 50.54
CA TYR A 115 -41.27 26.93 49.63
C TYR A 115 -39.97 26.41 49.02
N THR A 116 -39.78 25.09 49.09
CA THR A 116 -38.64 24.40 48.48
C THR A 116 -39.13 23.67 47.24
N LEU A 117 -38.60 24.05 46.08
CA LEU A 117 -38.89 23.45 44.79
C LEU A 117 -37.79 22.44 44.47
N LEU A 118 -38.16 21.20 44.17
CA LEU A 118 -37.23 20.18 43.71
C LEU A 118 -37.41 19.99 42.21
N PHE A 119 -36.34 20.24 41.44
CA PHE A 119 -36.31 19.99 40.00
C PHE A 119 -35.54 18.71 39.71
N SER A 120 -36.07 17.82 38.87
CA SER A 120 -35.34 16.68 38.32
C SER A 120 -34.47 17.16 37.16
N ILE A 121 -33.16 16.91 37.29
CA ILE A 121 -32.16 17.20 36.27
C ILE A 121 -31.77 15.87 35.59
N PRO A 122 -31.79 15.78 34.26
CA PRO A 122 -31.29 14.59 33.56
C PRO A 122 -29.80 14.39 33.79
N GLU A 123 -29.39 13.13 33.97
CA GLU A 123 -27.97 12.78 33.97
C GLU A 123 -27.29 13.19 32.66
N GLY A 124 -26.08 13.74 32.74
CA GLY A 124 -25.31 14.18 31.57
C GLY A 124 -25.74 15.54 31.02
N SER A 125 -26.58 16.30 31.73
CA SER A 125 -27.03 17.61 31.28
C SER A 125 -26.41 18.77 32.06
N ALA A 126 -26.08 19.84 31.36
CA ALA A 126 -25.61 21.10 31.94
C ALA A 126 -26.41 22.26 31.33
N GLY A 127 -26.62 23.33 32.10
CA GLY A 127 -27.38 24.48 31.63
C GLY A 127 -27.76 25.47 32.72
N THR A 128 -28.69 26.36 32.38
CA THR A 128 -29.29 27.30 33.33
C THR A 128 -30.79 27.05 33.41
N LEU A 129 -31.26 26.74 34.62
CA LEU A 129 -32.66 26.73 34.97
C LEU A 129 -33.10 28.18 35.25
N GLN A 130 -34.08 28.67 34.49
CA GLN A 130 -34.70 29.95 34.74
C GLN A 130 -36.15 29.77 35.18
N ILE A 131 -36.52 30.39 36.30
CA ILE A 131 -37.89 30.34 36.82
C ILE A 131 -38.41 31.75 37.09
N ARG A 132 -39.73 31.88 37.02
CA ARG A 132 -40.46 33.10 37.36
C ARG A 132 -41.79 32.76 38.01
N ILE A 133 -42.20 33.55 38.99
CA ILE A 133 -43.53 33.47 39.58
C ILE A 133 -44.37 34.59 38.93
N PRO A 134 -45.42 34.24 38.16
CA PRO A 134 -46.23 35.22 37.46
C PRO A 134 -47.03 36.10 38.45
N GLU A 135 -47.54 37.22 37.96
CA GLU A 135 -48.43 38.08 38.74
C GLU A 135 -49.71 37.30 39.14
N GLY A 136 -50.10 37.41 40.41
CA GLY A 136 -51.30 36.74 40.94
C GLY A 136 -51.19 35.23 41.16
N ALA A 137 -49.99 34.66 41.06
CA ALA A 137 -49.66 33.28 41.41
C ALA A 137 -49.91 32.93 42.88
N VAL A 138 -49.71 33.88 43.80
CA VAL A 138 -49.92 33.70 45.24
C VAL A 138 -50.62 34.89 45.85
N GLU A 139 -51.37 34.65 46.93
CA GLU A 139 -52.04 35.70 47.70
C GLU A 139 -51.47 35.79 49.12
N ASP A 140 -51.34 37.02 49.63
CA ASP A 140 -51.00 37.25 51.03
C ASP A 140 -52.19 36.95 51.98
N SER A 141 -51.95 37.04 53.29
CA SER A 141 -53.01 36.86 54.32
C SER A 141 -54.22 37.82 54.22
N GLN A 142 -54.14 38.86 53.38
CA GLN A 142 -55.20 39.83 53.11
C GLN A 142 -55.87 39.62 51.73
N GLY A 143 -55.50 38.56 50.99
CA GLY A 143 -56.04 38.24 49.68
C GLY A 143 -55.50 39.12 48.54
N ARG A 144 -54.33 39.75 48.72
CA ARG A 144 -53.70 40.56 47.66
C ARG A 144 -52.78 39.69 46.81
N PRO A 145 -52.88 39.75 45.47
CA PRO A 145 -52.01 39.00 44.58
C PRO A 145 -50.56 39.51 44.66
N ASN A 146 -49.59 38.62 44.43
CA ASN A 146 -48.20 39.02 44.23
C ASN A 146 -48.02 39.77 42.91
N ALA A 147 -47.06 40.70 42.88
CA ALA A 147 -46.50 41.19 41.63
C ALA A 147 -45.66 40.09 40.95
N GLN A 148 -45.49 40.19 39.63
CA GLN A 148 -44.59 39.29 38.89
C GLN A 148 -43.15 39.41 39.41
N THR A 149 -42.49 38.28 39.61
CA THR A 149 -41.11 38.26 40.10
C THR A 149 -40.11 38.53 38.98
N PRO A 150 -38.91 39.03 39.29
CA PRO A 150 -37.77 38.94 38.39
C PRO A 150 -37.50 37.47 37.99
N VAL A 151 -36.83 37.29 36.86
CA VAL A 151 -36.34 35.96 36.45
C VAL A 151 -35.23 35.53 37.39
N LEU A 152 -35.42 34.39 38.07
CA LEU A 152 -34.40 33.74 38.86
C LEU A 152 -33.65 32.76 37.97
N SER A 153 -32.31 32.77 38.02
CA SER A 153 -31.46 31.93 37.18
C SER A 153 -30.54 31.08 38.06
N PHE A 154 -30.49 29.78 37.80
CA PHE A 154 -29.69 28.79 38.52
C PHE A 154 -28.91 27.95 37.51
N SER A 155 -27.58 27.97 37.58
CA SER A 155 -26.76 27.05 36.78
C SER A 155 -26.76 25.67 37.41
N TYR A 156 -26.78 24.65 36.58
CA TYR A 156 -26.58 23.26 36.98
C TYR A 156 -25.66 22.58 35.97
N ASP A 157 -24.93 21.59 36.44
CA ASP A 157 -24.02 20.82 35.63
C ASP A 157 -23.92 19.40 36.17
N HIS A 158 -24.47 18.47 35.40
CA HIS A 158 -24.40 17.03 35.61
C HIS A 158 -23.74 16.36 34.39
N ALA A 159 -23.13 17.15 33.50
CA ALA A 159 -22.33 16.60 32.42
C ALA A 159 -21.04 16.07 33.05
N ARG A 160 -20.68 14.83 32.73
CA ARG A 160 -19.41 14.26 33.18
C ARG A 160 -18.37 14.55 32.10
N PRO A 161 -17.13 14.91 32.46
CA PRO A 161 -16.05 15.00 31.51
C PRO A 161 -15.88 13.68 30.74
N SER A 162 -15.72 13.77 29.42
CA SER A 162 -15.68 12.60 28.52
C SER A 162 -14.33 12.53 27.81
N PRO A 163 -13.30 11.96 28.46
CA PRO A 163 -11.95 11.97 27.93
C PRO A 163 -11.79 11.18 26.63
N VAL A 164 -11.05 11.76 25.70
CA VAL A 164 -10.61 11.13 24.45
C VAL A 164 -9.10 11.11 24.39
N LEU A 165 -8.54 9.91 24.25
CA LEU A 165 -7.10 9.69 24.06
C LEU A 165 -6.76 9.75 22.57
N THR A 166 -5.73 10.53 22.21
CA THR A 166 -5.25 10.64 20.83
C THR A 166 -3.72 10.66 20.77
N SER A 167 -3.16 10.22 19.65
CA SER A 167 -1.73 10.35 19.36
C SER A 167 -1.50 10.75 17.91
N THR A 168 -0.43 11.50 17.65
CA THR A 168 0.01 11.84 16.29
C THR A 168 0.97 10.82 15.69
N ALA A 169 1.41 9.81 16.45
CA ALA A 169 2.38 8.81 15.99
C ALA A 169 1.79 7.74 15.06
N GLY A 170 0.47 7.73 14.85
CA GLY A 170 -0.23 6.67 14.12
C GLY A 170 -0.46 5.42 14.98
N SER A 171 -0.99 4.36 14.36
CA SER A 171 -1.27 3.09 15.03
C SER A 171 -0.05 2.17 15.14
N SER A 172 1.00 2.43 14.35
CA SER A 172 2.32 1.79 14.44
C SER A 172 3.40 2.86 14.33
N THR A 173 4.48 2.76 15.11
CA THR A 173 5.52 3.79 15.13
C THR A 173 6.87 3.27 15.63
N ASN A 174 7.95 3.87 15.14
CA ASN A 174 9.31 3.69 15.65
C ASN A 174 9.81 4.87 16.50
N LEU A 175 8.92 5.79 16.89
CA LEU A 175 9.26 6.94 17.73
C LEU A 175 9.55 6.52 19.17
N SER A 176 10.77 6.81 19.66
CA SER A 176 11.18 6.54 21.05
C SER A 176 10.44 7.40 22.10
N SER A 177 9.77 8.47 21.65
CA SER A 177 8.87 9.29 22.47
C SER A 177 7.58 9.52 21.69
N ILE A 178 6.53 8.83 22.10
CA ILE A 178 5.22 8.87 21.45
C ILE A 178 4.39 9.98 22.09
N PRO A 179 4.04 11.06 21.35
CA PRO A 179 3.21 12.13 21.89
C PRO A 179 1.75 11.67 22.01
N VAL A 180 1.15 11.89 23.19
CA VAL A 180 -0.25 11.57 23.49
C VAL A 180 -0.95 12.82 24.03
N ARG A 181 -2.23 12.95 23.69
CA ARG A 181 -3.12 13.95 24.26
C ARG A 181 -4.35 13.29 24.88
N VAL A 182 -4.82 13.89 25.97
CA VAL A 182 -6.14 13.62 26.56
C VAL A 182 -6.94 14.89 26.46
N ASP A 183 -8.12 14.80 25.87
CA ASP A 183 -9.09 15.88 25.82
C ASP A 183 -10.33 15.47 26.61
N PHE A 184 -10.56 16.10 27.76
CA PHE A 184 -11.73 15.84 28.60
C PHE A 184 -13.02 16.48 28.06
N GLY A 185 -12.92 17.36 27.05
CA GLY A 185 -14.02 18.14 26.49
C GLY A 185 -14.38 19.40 27.30
N GLU A 186 -13.87 19.49 28.53
CA GLU A 186 -14.09 20.59 29.47
C GLU A 186 -12.97 20.63 30.53
N SER A 187 -12.83 21.76 31.22
CA SER A 187 -11.84 21.94 32.29
C SER A 187 -12.02 20.91 33.41
N VAL A 188 -10.93 20.25 33.78
CA VAL A 188 -10.90 19.30 34.90
C VAL A 188 -9.74 19.58 35.85
N THR A 189 -9.88 19.11 37.08
CA THR A 189 -8.88 19.08 38.14
C THR A 189 -8.61 17.65 38.58
N GLY A 190 -7.47 17.42 39.22
CA GLY A 190 -7.12 16.11 39.80
C GLY A 190 -6.40 15.14 38.87
N PHE A 191 -6.41 15.35 37.56
CA PHE A 191 -5.73 14.48 36.59
C PHE A 191 -4.20 14.52 36.74
N ASP A 192 -3.59 13.35 36.95
CA ASP A 192 -2.15 13.13 36.91
C ASP A 192 -1.75 11.85 36.14
N LEU A 193 -0.44 11.58 36.00
CA LEU A 193 0.02 10.42 35.23
C LEU A 193 -0.24 9.05 35.90
N ASN A 194 -0.44 9.01 37.22
CA ASN A 194 -0.75 7.77 37.95
C ASN A 194 -2.19 7.31 37.73
N ASP A 195 -3.05 8.20 37.23
CA ASP A 195 -4.42 7.87 36.82
C ASP A 195 -4.46 7.04 35.52
N LEU A 196 -3.33 6.95 34.81
CA LEU A 196 -3.20 6.18 33.59
C LEU A 196 -2.73 4.76 33.88
N SER A 197 -3.39 3.79 33.26
CA SER A 197 -2.87 2.42 33.17
C SER A 197 -2.13 2.27 31.85
N VAL A 198 -0.80 2.16 31.92
CA VAL A 198 0.07 2.00 30.74
C VAL A 198 0.72 0.62 30.77
N SER A 199 0.62 -0.11 29.65
CA SER A 199 1.32 -1.36 29.41
C SER A 199 2.28 -1.22 28.24
N GLY A 200 3.51 -1.69 28.37
CA GLY A 200 4.55 -1.66 27.33
C GLY A 200 5.30 -0.33 27.18
N ALA A 201 4.96 0.67 27.99
CA ALA A 201 5.61 1.98 27.99
C ALA A 201 5.51 2.66 29.37
N SER A 202 6.31 3.70 29.56
CA SER A 202 6.24 4.60 30.71
C SER A 202 5.75 5.99 30.29
N ALA A 203 4.81 6.58 31.03
CA ALA A 203 4.32 7.94 30.76
C ALA A 203 5.17 8.99 31.49
N SER A 204 5.44 10.11 30.84
CA SER A 204 6.24 11.21 31.40
C SER A 204 5.87 12.56 30.77
N ASN A 205 6.41 13.65 31.34
CA ASN A 205 6.28 15.01 30.79
C ASN A 205 4.83 15.52 30.65
N LEU A 206 3.99 15.24 31.64
CA LEU A 206 2.62 15.78 31.69
C LEU A 206 2.63 17.31 31.67
N THR A 207 1.89 17.87 30.73
CA THR A 207 1.71 19.31 30.55
C THR A 207 0.22 19.59 30.41
N ASP A 208 -0.30 20.44 31.28
CA ASP A 208 -1.63 21.03 31.18
C ASP A 208 -1.62 22.14 30.11
N LEU A 209 -2.48 21.99 29.09
CA LEU A 209 -2.62 22.95 27.99
C LEU A 209 -3.84 23.87 28.17
N GLY A 210 -4.59 23.71 29.28
CA GLY A 210 -5.82 24.44 29.57
C GLY A 210 -7.07 23.79 28.97
N ASP A 211 -8.23 24.21 29.47
CA ASP A 211 -9.57 23.82 28.98
C ASP A 211 -9.79 22.29 28.90
N GLY A 212 -9.18 21.52 29.82
CA GLY A 212 -9.31 20.06 29.86
C GLY A 212 -8.40 19.31 28.89
N LEU A 213 -7.48 20.00 28.23
CA LEU A 213 -6.53 19.39 27.30
C LEU A 213 -5.18 19.18 27.98
N PHE A 214 -4.72 17.94 27.99
CA PHE A 214 -3.43 17.55 28.53
C PHE A 214 -2.56 16.89 27.45
N SER A 215 -1.25 17.05 27.58
CA SER A 215 -0.28 16.34 26.74
C SER A 215 0.79 15.67 27.58
N PHE A 216 1.25 14.51 27.13
CA PHE A 216 2.36 13.78 27.74
C PHE A 216 3.03 12.89 26.69
N SER A 217 4.15 12.27 27.07
CA SER A 217 4.89 11.35 26.21
C SER A 217 4.89 9.94 26.80
N LEU A 218 4.73 8.94 25.92
CA LEU A 218 5.01 7.55 26.24
C LEU A 218 6.42 7.18 25.75
N SER A 219 7.22 6.58 26.63
CA SER A 219 8.53 6.00 26.32
C SER A 219 8.40 4.47 26.31
N PRO A 220 8.44 3.82 25.13
CA PRO A 220 8.33 2.37 25.00
C PRO A 220 9.43 1.63 25.78
N GLU A 221 9.07 0.51 26.42
CA GLU A 221 10.01 -0.34 27.17
C GLU A 221 10.62 -1.47 26.32
N GLY A 222 10.01 -1.74 25.17
CA GLY A 222 10.43 -2.75 24.20
C GLY A 222 9.46 -2.78 23.02
N GLU A 223 9.81 -3.55 21.99
CA GLU A 223 8.91 -3.77 20.85
C GLU A 223 7.62 -4.46 21.27
N GLY A 224 6.53 -4.09 20.59
CA GLY A 224 5.22 -4.71 20.76
C GLY A 224 4.10 -3.71 21.00
N LEU A 225 2.98 -4.23 21.50
CA LEU A 225 1.76 -3.46 21.71
C LEU A 225 1.85 -2.62 22.98
N ILE A 226 1.67 -1.31 22.83
CA ILE A 226 1.45 -0.37 23.92
C ILE A 226 -0.06 -0.18 24.06
N THR A 227 -0.56 -0.32 25.29
CA THR A 227 -1.96 -0.04 25.62
C THR A 227 -2.01 1.02 26.71
N LEU A 228 -2.81 2.05 26.47
CA LEU A 228 -3.06 3.15 27.38
C LEU A 228 -4.56 3.21 27.69
N SER A 229 -4.89 3.11 28.96
CA SER A 229 -6.26 3.22 29.47
C SER A 229 -6.36 4.36 30.47
N LEU A 230 -7.48 5.08 30.41
CA LEU A 230 -7.87 6.08 31.41
C LEU A 230 -9.21 5.67 32.01
N GLY A 231 -9.19 5.36 33.30
CA GLY A 231 -10.37 4.93 34.05
C GLY A 231 -11.39 6.04 34.25
N ALA A 232 -12.60 5.65 34.66
CA ALA A 232 -13.57 6.60 35.19
C ALA A 232 -13.13 7.09 36.59
N ASP A 233 -13.62 8.25 36.97
CA ASP A 233 -13.53 8.80 38.32
C ASP A 233 -12.12 9.13 38.82
N VAL A 234 -11.25 9.57 37.90
CA VAL A 234 -9.86 10.01 38.17
C VAL A 234 -9.67 11.53 38.12
N ALA A 235 -10.55 12.24 37.40
CA ALA A 235 -10.55 13.70 37.28
C ALA A 235 -11.97 14.25 37.47
N GLN A 236 -12.08 15.51 37.90
CA GLN A 236 -13.36 16.17 38.19
C GLN A 236 -13.44 17.56 37.57
N ASP A 237 -14.62 17.95 37.09
CA ASP A 237 -14.88 19.32 36.62
C ASP A 237 -15.03 20.34 37.78
N GLU A 238 -15.39 21.59 37.45
CA GLU A 238 -15.66 22.64 38.44
C GLU A 238 -16.91 22.38 39.30
N SER A 239 -17.78 21.47 38.85
CA SER A 239 -19.04 21.07 39.47
C SER A 239 -18.91 19.78 40.29
N GLU A 240 -17.67 19.27 40.46
CA GLU A 240 -17.30 18.03 41.13
C GLU A 240 -17.82 16.74 40.45
N ASN A 241 -18.25 16.81 39.18
CA ASN A 241 -18.61 15.61 38.42
C ASN A 241 -17.35 14.88 37.96
N SER A 242 -17.31 13.58 38.25
CA SER A 242 -16.17 12.71 37.93
C SER A 242 -16.17 12.25 36.47
N ASN A 243 -15.01 12.18 35.81
CA ASN A 243 -14.91 11.83 34.39
C ASN A 243 -15.41 10.41 34.07
N LEU A 244 -15.89 10.20 32.84
CA LEU A 244 -16.15 8.88 32.27
C LEU A 244 -14.83 8.20 31.86
N ALA A 245 -14.84 6.87 31.72
CA ALA A 245 -13.69 6.14 31.19
C ALA A 245 -13.47 6.45 29.70
N ALA A 246 -12.21 6.60 29.29
CA ALA A 246 -11.86 6.76 27.88
C ALA A 246 -11.84 5.39 27.17
N SER A 247 -11.95 5.41 25.84
CA SER A 247 -11.57 4.24 25.04
C SER A 247 -10.05 4.07 25.06
N ASP A 248 -9.59 2.82 25.14
CA ASP A 248 -8.16 2.50 25.15
C ASP A 248 -7.47 2.99 23.87
N LEU A 249 -6.28 3.57 24.03
CA LEU A 249 -5.39 3.88 22.92
C LEU A 249 -4.35 2.76 22.79
N THR A 250 -4.33 2.12 21.62
CA THR A 250 -3.37 1.07 21.28
C THR A 250 -2.43 1.51 20.18
N ILE A 251 -1.12 1.37 20.41
CA ILE A 251 -0.07 1.70 19.44
C ILE A 251 0.92 0.54 19.40
N THR A 252 1.31 0.09 18.20
CA THR A 252 2.39 -0.88 18.06
C THR A 252 3.71 -0.13 17.98
N TYR A 253 4.62 -0.39 18.92
CA TYR A 253 5.99 0.11 18.84
C TYR A 253 6.87 -0.93 18.15
N ASP A 254 7.48 -0.51 17.05
CA ASP A 254 8.25 -1.38 16.18
C ASP A 254 9.50 -0.63 15.71
N ILE A 255 10.68 -1.19 15.97
CA ILE A 255 11.97 -0.63 15.56
C ILE A 255 12.76 -1.62 14.70
N THR A 256 12.14 -2.73 14.29
CA THR A 256 12.79 -3.74 13.49
C THR A 256 12.73 -3.34 12.02
N SER A 257 13.91 -3.22 11.40
CA SER A 257 14.00 -2.98 9.96
C SER A 257 13.55 -4.21 9.17
N PRO A 258 12.73 -4.05 8.11
CA PRO A 258 12.40 -5.14 7.21
C PRO A 258 13.66 -5.71 6.52
N THR A 259 13.90 -7.01 6.67
CA THR A 259 14.95 -7.72 5.92
C THR A 259 14.39 -8.22 4.59
N VAL A 260 15.24 -8.31 3.56
CA VAL A 260 14.79 -8.63 2.19
C VAL A 260 15.58 -9.78 1.60
N SER A 261 14.88 -10.76 1.01
CA SER A 261 15.49 -11.88 0.27
C SER A 261 14.94 -11.96 -1.15
N LEU A 262 15.86 -12.04 -2.12
CA LEU A 262 15.59 -12.22 -3.54
C LEU A 262 15.91 -13.66 -3.93
N THR A 263 14.92 -14.37 -4.47
CA THR A 263 15.05 -15.78 -4.89
C THR A 263 14.48 -15.99 -6.28
N SER A 264 14.91 -17.06 -6.95
CA SER A 264 14.36 -17.49 -8.23
C SER A 264 14.38 -19.01 -8.34
N SER A 265 13.37 -19.56 -8.99
CA SER A 265 13.29 -20.99 -9.32
C SER A 265 14.11 -21.36 -10.56
N SER A 266 14.59 -20.37 -11.34
CA SER A 266 15.42 -20.63 -12.51
C SER A 266 16.79 -21.18 -12.15
N ALA A 267 17.31 -22.06 -13.01
CA ALA A 267 18.69 -22.55 -12.97
C ALA A 267 19.70 -21.39 -13.09
N SER A 268 20.99 -21.65 -12.84
CA SER A 268 22.05 -20.64 -12.91
C SER A 268 22.32 -20.12 -14.33
N LEU A 269 22.21 -21.01 -15.33
CA LEU A 269 22.26 -20.70 -16.75
C LEU A 269 20.83 -20.79 -17.32
N VAL A 270 20.41 -19.79 -18.08
CA VAL A 270 19.04 -19.67 -18.62
C VAL A 270 19.04 -19.04 -20.01
N ASN A 271 17.99 -19.31 -20.77
CA ASN A 271 17.75 -18.70 -22.08
C ASN A 271 16.42 -17.91 -22.16
N GLY A 272 15.86 -17.54 -21.00
CA GLY A 272 14.56 -16.87 -20.93
C GLY A 272 14.44 -15.92 -19.74
N LEU A 273 13.20 -15.51 -19.47
CA LEU A 273 12.88 -14.64 -18.34
C LEU A 273 13.22 -15.31 -17.00
N ILE A 274 13.68 -14.51 -16.04
CA ILE A 274 14.02 -14.98 -14.70
C ILE A 274 12.92 -14.50 -13.73
N PRO A 275 12.01 -15.37 -13.27
CA PRO A 275 11.04 -15.02 -12.24
C PRO A 275 11.77 -14.81 -10.91
N VAL A 276 11.56 -13.65 -10.31
CA VAL A 276 12.16 -13.25 -9.03
C VAL A 276 11.05 -13.11 -8.00
N THR A 277 11.22 -13.77 -6.86
CA THR A 277 10.39 -13.58 -5.67
C THR A 277 11.16 -12.75 -4.66
N ILE A 278 10.59 -11.60 -4.29
CA ILE A 278 11.08 -10.69 -3.27
C ILE A 278 10.28 -10.96 -1.99
N THR A 279 10.96 -11.33 -0.91
CA THR A 279 10.34 -11.61 0.38
C THR A 279 10.91 -10.69 1.44
N PHE A 280 10.04 -9.92 2.08
CA PHE A 280 10.35 -9.13 3.25
C PHE A 280 10.04 -9.93 4.53
N SER A 281 10.73 -9.64 5.64
CA SER A 281 10.41 -10.26 6.95
C SER A 281 9.03 -9.85 7.50
N GLU A 282 8.46 -8.77 6.98
CA GLU A 282 7.19 -8.20 7.38
C GLU A 282 6.54 -7.40 6.24
N SER A 283 5.37 -6.81 6.49
CA SER A 283 4.66 -6.05 5.46
C SER A 283 5.26 -4.67 5.26
N VAL A 284 5.49 -4.31 4.00
CA VAL A 284 6.04 -3.01 3.62
C VAL A 284 5.02 -2.12 2.91
N VAL A 285 5.31 -0.82 2.88
CA VAL A 285 4.56 0.22 2.18
C VAL A 285 5.46 0.95 1.18
N ASN A 286 4.84 1.55 0.16
CA ASN A 286 5.53 2.33 -0.88
C ASN A 286 6.66 1.60 -1.62
N PHE A 287 6.58 0.27 -1.73
CA PHE A 287 7.52 -0.49 -2.56
C PHE A 287 7.11 -0.43 -4.03
N ASP A 288 7.98 0.13 -4.85
CA ASP A 288 7.79 0.31 -6.28
C ASP A 288 8.89 -0.37 -7.09
N VAL A 289 8.61 -0.62 -8.37
CA VAL A 289 9.58 -1.27 -9.28
C VAL A 289 10.86 -0.43 -9.46
N SER A 290 10.78 0.89 -9.26
CA SER A 290 11.93 1.79 -9.34
C SER A 290 12.95 1.61 -8.22
N ASP A 291 12.58 0.94 -7.13
CA ASP A 291 13.48 0.68 -6.01
C ASP A 291 14.44 -0.48 -6.33
N LEU A 292 14.11 -1.30 -7.33
CA LEU A 292 14.92 -2.41 -7.78
C LEU A 292 16.04 -1.94 -8.71
N GLU A 293 17.22 -2.54 -8.55
CA GLU A 293 18.44 -2.18 -9.28
C GLU A 293 18.88 -3.33 -10.19
N PRO A 294 18.26 -3.51 -11.38
CA PRO A 294 18.71 -4.53 -12.32
C PRO A 294 20.00 -4.13 -13.04
N VAL A 295 20.89 -5.10 -13.26
CA VAL A 295 22.10 -4.98 -14.08
C VAL A 295 22.04 -6.04 -15.19
N GLY A 296 22.38 -5.65 -16.42
CA GLY A 296 22.31 -6.56 -17.59
C GLY A 296 20.89 -6.82 -18.10
N GLY A 297 19.91 -6.03 -17.66
CA GLY A 297 18.51 -6.23 -18.03
C GLY A 297 17.56 -5.15 -17.50
N SER A 298 16.28 -5.47 -17.51
CA SER A 298 15.18 -4.66 -16.96
C SER A 298 14.24 -5.52 -16.13
N VAL A 299 13.31 -4.90 -15.39
CA VAL A 299 12.32 -5.61 -14.57
C VAL A 299 10.90 -5.35 -15.07
N SER A 300 10.05 -6.37 -14.99
CA SER A 300 8.61 -6.21 -15.26
C SER A 300 7.92 -5.40 -14.17
N SER A 301 6.62 -5.10 -14.38
CA SER A 301 5.78 -4.56 -13.31
C SER A 301 5.78 -5.45 -12.08
N LEU A 302 5.74 -4.82 -10.92
CA LEU A 302 5.61 -5.45 -9.62
C LEU A 302 4.23 -6.10 -9.46
N SER A 303 4.19 -7.30 -8.89
CA SER A 303 2.95 -8.00 -8.52
C SER A 303 3.09 -8.60 -7.12
N GLY A 304 2.11 -8.39 -6.25
CA GLY A 304 2.13 -8.83 -4.86
C GLY A 304 1.73 -7.72 -3.90
N SER A 305 1.80 -8.01 -2.60
CA SER A 305 1.44 -7.07 -1.53
C SER A 305 1.94 -7.55 -0.18
N GLY A 306 2.03 -6.65 0.80
CA GLY A 306 2.42 -6.99 2.16
C GLY A 306 3.90 -7.35 2.20
N SER A 307 4.22 -8.61 2.49
CA SER A 307 5.61 -9.07 2.65
C SER A 307 6.16 -9.83 1.44
N THR A 308 5.38 -10.04 0.37
CA THR A 308 5.81 -10.86 -0.76
C THR A 308 5.41 -10.24 -2.10
N TYR A 309 6.41 -10.13 -2.97
CA TYR A 309 6.29 -9.55 -4.30
C TYR A 309 7.02 -10.40 -5.33
N THR A 310 6.62 -10.22 -6.58
CA THR A 310 7.16 -10.92 -7.73
C THR A 310 7.40 -9.96 -8.88
N VAL A 311 8.50 -10.18 -9.59
CA VAL A 311 8.86 -9.51 -10.85
C VAL A 311 9.53 -10.53 -11.78
N ASN A 312 9.57 -10.25 -13.07
CA ASN A 312 10.46 -10.92 -14.00
C ASN A 312 11.65 -10.03 -14.29
N LEU A 313 12.86 -10.55 -14.08
CA LEU A 313 14.09 -9.96 -14.59
C LEU A 313 14.25 -10.38 -16.06
N ILE A 314 14.37 -9.39 -16.93
CA ILE A 314 14.37 -9.49 -18.40
C ILE A 314 15.79 -9.16 -18.89
N PRO A 315 16.60 -10.16 -19.24
CA PRO A 315 17.96 -9.94 -19.74
C PRO A 315 17.94 -9.18 -21.07
N SER A 316 18.95 -8.34 -21.32
CA SER A 316 19.05 -7.55 -22.57
C SER A 316 20.06 -8.10 -23.57
N ALA A 317 21.00 -8.92 -23.12
CA ALA A 317 22.02 -9.59 -23.92
C ALA A 317 22.60 -10.78 -23.13
N ASP A 318 23.34 -11.64 -23.82
CA ASP A 318 24.05 -12.76 -23.19
C ASP A 318 25.09 -12.26 -22.17
N GLY A 319 25.24 -13.02 -21.09
CA GLY A 319 26.12 -12.71 -19.98
C GLY A 319 25.42 -12.69 -18.64
N GLU A 320 26.07 -12.07 -17.65
CA GLU A 320 25.53 -11.96 -16.30
C GLU A 320 24.41 -10.92 -16.23
N VAL A 321 23.29 -11.32 -15.63
CA VAL A 321 22.16 -10.46 -15.30
C VAL A 321 21.87 -10.59 -13.82
N SER A 322 21.66 -9.46 -13.14
CA SER A 322 21.43 -9.47 -11.70
C SER A 322 20.43 -8.41 -11.24
N ILE A 323 19.97 -8.55 -10.01
CA ILE A 323 19.03 -7.63 -9.36
C ILE A 323 19.33 -7.57 -7.85
N SER A 324 19.20 -6.36 -7.30
CA SER A 324 19.28 -6.08 -5.86
C SER A 324 18.25 -5.02 -5.44
N LEU A 325 18.06 -4.88 -4.13
CA LEU A 325 17.37 -3.78 -3.49
C LEU A 325 18.29 -3.17 -2.44
N SER A 326 18.61 -1.88 -2.59
CA SER A 326 19.41 -1.13 -1.62
C SER A 326 18.66 -0.93 -0.30
N SER A 327 19.39 -0.73 0.79
CA SER A 327 18.81 -0.37 2.09
C SER A 327 18.17 1.02 2.03
N GLY A 328 17.11 1.26 2.79
CA GLY A 328 16.57 2.60 2.97
C GLY A 328 15.51 3.03 1.95
N LEU A 329 15.16 2.19 0.98
CA LEU A 329 14.25 2.55 -0.13
C LEU A 329 12.78 2.23 0.18
N VAL A 330 12.54 1.21 0.98
CA VAL A 330 11.22 0.70 1.33
C VAL A 330 11.06 0.77 2.84
N SER A 331 9.85 1.02 3.34
CA SER A 331 9.57 1.06 4.78
C SER A 331 8.38 0.19 5.18
N ASP A 332 8.30 -0.16 6.47
CA ASP A 332 7.08 -0.70 7.07
C ASP A 332 6.07 0.41 7.43
N ALA A 333 5.00 0.04 8.14
CA ALA A 333 3.99 0.97 8.64
C ALA A 333 4.45 1.81 9.84
N ALA A 334 5.47 1.37 10.58
CA ALA A 334 6.07 2.09 11.71
C ALA A 334 7.10 3.15 11.27
N GLY A 335 7.54 3.07 10.02
CA GLY A 335 8.56 3.94 9.41
C GLY A 335 9.98 3.36 9.47
N ASN A 336 10.18 2.10 9.81
CA ASN A 336 11.51 1.48 9.73
C ASN A 336 11.82 1.17 8.27
N THR A 337 13.01 1.54 7.82
CA THR A 337 13.44 1.32 6.45
C THR A 337 14.12 -0.04 6.29
N ASN A 338 14.04 -0.61 5.10
CA ASN A 338 14.57 -1.95 4.82
C ASN A 338 16.11 -2.01 4.92
N GLU A 339 16.61 -3.17 5.30
CA GLU A 339 18.01 -3.55 5.10
C GLU A 339 18.26 -3.91 3.63
N ALA A 340 19.51 -3.85 3.19
CA ALA A 340 19.87 -4.23 1.82
C ALA A 340 19.59 -5.72 1.57
N SER A 341 19.12 -6.06 0.37
CA SER A 341 18.89 -7.46 -0.02
C SER A 341 20.19 -8.18 -0.39
N ASN A 342 20.10 -9.49 -0.61
CA ASN A 342 21.11 -10.18 -1.42
C ASN A 342 21.04 -9.73 -2.89
N THR A 343 22.15 -9.88 -3.62
CA THR A 343 22.15 -9.81 -5.09
C THR A 343 21.78 -11.18 -5.65
N LEU A 344 20.73 -11.22 -6.47
CA LEU A 344 20.38 -12.42 -7.23
C LEU A 344 20.99 -12.29 -8.63
N SER A 345 21.90 -13.21 -8.99
CA SER A 345 22.56 -13.25 -10.30
C SER A 345 22.23 -14.54 -11.07
N ARG A 346 22.19 -14.43 -12.40
CA ARG A 346 22.07 -15.52 -13.37
C ARG A 346 22.94 -15.24 -14.59
N THR A 347 23.35 -16.29 -15.28
CA THR A 347 23.93 -16.17 -16.62
C THR A 347 22.82 -16.41 -17.63
N TYR A 348 22.55 -15.40 -18.44
CA TYR A 348 21.65 -15.51 -19.59
C TYR A 348 22.46 -15.83 -20.83
N ASP A 349 21.96 -16.79 -21.61
CA ASP A 349 22.45 -17.11 -22.94
C ASP A 349 21.24 -17.39 -23.83
N GLY A 350 20.93 -16.46 -24.71
CA GLY A 350 19.86 -16.57 -25.68
C GLY A 350 20.35 -16.79 -27.11
N THR A 351 21.64 -17.06 -27.32
CA THR A 351 22.19 -17.29 -28.65
C THR A 351 22.01 -18.74 -29.05
N ALA A 352 21.36 -18.97 -30.19
CA ALA A 352 21.20 -20.31 -30.73
C ALA A 352 22.50 -20.81 -31.38
N PRO A 353 22.84 -22.11 -31.25
CA PRO A 353 24.00 -22.68 -31.90
C PRO A 353 23.81 -22.69 -33.42
N THR A 354 24.72 -22.04 -34.14
CA THR A 354 24.80 -22.11 -35.62
C THR A 354 25.55 -23.35 -36.04
N VAL A 355 25.31 -23.85 -37.27
CA VAL A 355 25.94 -25.09 -37.73
C VAL A 355 26.36 -25.04 -39.21
N VAL A 356 27.57 -25.54 -39.49
CA VAL A 356 28.17 -25.59 -40.83
C VAL A 356 28.61 -27.00 -41.19
N LEU A 357 28.22 -27.45 -42.38
CA LEU A 357 28.59 -28.72 -42.99
C LEU A 357 29.68 -28.49 -44.04
N SER A 358 30.75 -29.25 -43.97
CA SER A 358 31.91 -29.15 -44.87
C SER A 358 32.57 -30.51 -45.13
N SER A 359 33.33 -30.61 -46.21
CA SER A 359 34.17 -31.78 -46.51
C SER A 359 35.44 -31.33 -47.25
N SER A 360 36.51 -32.11 -47.13
CA SER A 360 37.75 -31.92 -47.91
C SER A 360 37.78 -32.77 -49.19
N ALA A 361 36.74 -33.55 -49.46
CA ALA A 361 36.61 -34.30 -50.71
C ALA A 361 36.53 -33.33 -51.91
N SER A 362 37.07 -33.75 -53.05
CA SER A 362 36.98 -32.97 -54.28
C SER A 362 35.54 -32.97 -54.81
N ASP A 363 35.18 -31.90 -55.53
CA ASP A 363 33.91 -31.78 -56.25
C ASP A 363 34.18 -31.38 -57.72
N PRO A 364 33.97 -32.28 -58.70
CA PRO A 364 33.56 -33.68 -58.54
C PRO A 364 34.65 -34.55 -57.89
N GLY A 365 34.26 -35.70 -57.35
CA GLY A 365 35.20 -36.63 -56.69
C GLY A 365 34.76 -38.09 -56.73
N ASN A 366 35.72 -39.00 -56.57
CA ASN A 366 35.50 -40.45 -56.65
C ASN A 366 35.83 -41.20 -55.34
N ILE A 367 36.12 -40.45 -54.27
CA ILE A 367 36.47 -41.01 -52.95
C ILE A 367 35.20 -41.49 -52.23
N SER A 368 35.23 -42.74 -51.75
CA SER A 368 34.18 -43.32 -50.91
C SER A 368 34.81 -44.05 -49.72
N PRO A 369 34.39 -43.77 -48.47
CA PRO A 369 33.37 -42.79 -48.07
C PRO A 369 33.84 -41.33 -48.15
N ILE A 370 32.89 -40.41 -48.29
CA ILE A 370 33.10 -38.95 -48.17
C ILE A 370 32.99 -38.58 -46.68
N SER A 371 34.05 -38.04 -46.11
CA SER A 371 34.02 -37.57 -44.72
C SER A 371 33.39 -36.18 -44.63
N LEU A 372 32.25 -36.08 -43.93
CA LEU A 372 31.53 -34.85 -43.66
C LEU A 372 31.85 -34.37 -42.24
N THR A 373 32.30 -33.13 -42.14
CA THR A 373 32.51 -32.41 -40.88
C THR A 373 31.34 -31.46 -40.62
N ILE A 374 30.69 -31.63 -39.48
CA ILE A 374 29.61 -30.78 -38.97
C ILE A 374 30.18 -29.99 -37.79
N THR A 375 30.14 -28.66 -37.86
CA THR A 375 30.70 -27.78 -36.83
C THR A 375 29.63 -26.85 -36.31
N PHE A 376 29.30 -26.97 -35.03
CA PHE A 376 28.47 -26.01 -34.32
C PHE A 376 29.32 -24.81 -33.84
N SER A 377 28.70 -23.65 -33.58
CA SER A 377 29.39 -22.49 -32.98
C SER A 377 29.80 -22.72 -31.53
N GLU A 378 29.18 -23.69 -30.87
CA GLU A 378 29.36 -24.02 -29.46
C GLU A 378 29.00 -25.49 -29.19
N ALA A 379 29.13 -25.92 -27.94
CA ALA A 379 28.90 -27.30 -27.57
C ALA A 379 27.39 -27.57 -27.48
N VAL A 380 26.93 -28.64 -28.15
CA VAL A 380 25.52 -29.03 -28.18
C VAL A 380 25.28 -30.40 -27.56
N SER A 381 24.05 -30.64 -27.16
CA SER A 381 23.53 -31.89 -26.63
C SER A 381 22.43 -32.42 -27.54
N SER A 382 22.05 -33.69 -27.33
CA SER A 382 20.96 -34.38 -28.04
C SER A 382 21.12 -34.58 -29.57
N PHE A 383 22.18 -34.06 -30.19
CA PHE A 383 22.47 -34.29 -31.61
C PHE A 383 22.87 -35.74 -31.90
N VAL A 384 22.15 -36.38 -32.82
CA VAL A 384 22.37 -37.78 -33.22
C VAL A 384 22.40 -37.94 -34.74
N VAL A 385 22.92 -39.07 -35.22
CA VAL A 385 23.05 -39.33 -36.67
C VAL A 385 21.71 -39.30 -37.43
N GLY A 386 20.60 -39.57 -36.75
CA GLY A 386 19.25 -39.55 -37.32
C GLY A 386 18.76 -38.15 -37.70
N ASP A 387 19.39 -37.10 -37.18
CA ASP A 387 19.05 -35.71 -37.45
C ASP A 387 19.61 -35.21 -38.79
N ILE A 388 20.52 -35.98 -39.39
CA ILE A 388 21.19 -35.64 -40.64
C ILE A 388 20.33 -36.10 -41.81
N ALA A 389 19.76 -35.13 -42.54
CA ALA A 389 19.10 -35.41 -43.81
C ALA A 389 20.16 -35.61 -44.89
N VAL A 390 20.30 -36.84 -45.39
CA VAL A 390 21.24 -37.21 -46.46
C VAL A 390 20.49 -37.70 -47.71
N SER A 391 21.05 -37.42 -48.89
CA SER A 391 20.54 -37.89 -50.18
C SER A 391 21.64 -38.58 -50.98
N ASN A 392 21.25 -39.60 -51.75
CA ASN A 392 22.14 -40.42 -52.58
C ASN A 392 23.32 -41.07 -51.81
N GLY A 393 23.17 -41.31 -50.50
CA GLY A 393 24.18 -41.97 -49.69
C GLY A 393 23.66 -42.49 -48.35
N SER A 394 24.48 -43.28 -47.66
CA SER A 394 24.22 -43.79 -46.31
C SER A 394 25.27 -43.28 -45.31
N LEU A 395 24.86 -42.99 -44.09
CA LEU A 395 25.72 -42.47 -43.02
C LEU A 395 26.34 -43.59 -42.18
N SER A 396 27.59 -43.40 -41.77
CA SER A 396 28.32 -44.29 -40.86
C SER A 396 29.37 -43.50 -40.06
N ASN A 397 30.00 -44.15 -39.07
CA ASN A 397 31.12 -43.58 -38.31
C ASN A 397 30.84 -42.20 -37.67
N PHE A 398 29.60 -41.95 -37.25
CA PHE A 398 29.22 -40.73 -36.54
C PHE A 398 29.97 -40.63 -35.21
N SER A 399 30.74 -39.56 -35.01
CA SER A 399 31.52 -39.37 -33.79
C SER A 399 31.78 -37.90 -33.48
N THR A 400 32.06 -37.62 -32.20
CA THR A 400 32.56 -36.33 -31.71
C THR A 400 33.46 -36.56 -30.49
N SER A 401 34.32 -35.58 -30.19
CA SER A 401 35.16 -35.57 -28.99
C SER A 401 34.90 -34.38 -28.06
N ASN A 402 34.18 -33.36 -28.54
CA ASN A 402 34.03 -32.08 -27.86
C ASN A 402 32.61 -31.52 -27.92
N ASN A 403 31.66 -32.24 -28.55
CA ASN A 403 30.28 -31.80 -28.76
C ASN A 403 30.12 -30.51 -29.59
N ILE A 404 31.18 -30.05 -30.26
CA ILE A 404 31.19 -28.88 -31.16
C ILE A 404 31.39 -29.36 -32.60
N THR A 405 32.36 -30.24 -32.80
CA THR A 405 32.73 -30.79 -34.11
C THR A 405 32.36 -32.27 -34.15
N TYR A 406 31.55 -32.62 -35.13
CA TYR A 406 31.12 -33.98 -35.41
C TYR A 406 31.66 -34.40 -36.78
N THR A 407 32.04 -35.67 -36.89
CA THR A 407 32.40 -36.28 -38.17
C THR A 407 31.44 -37.42 -38.47
N VAL A 408 31.06 -37.53 -39.74
CA VAL A 408 30.24 -38.64 -40.24
C VAL A 408 30.70 -39.00 -41.65
N ASP A 409 30.70 -40.28 -41.97
CA ASP A 409 31.07 -40.77 -43.28
C ASP A 409 29.82 -41.00 -44.13
N ILE A 410 29.75 -40.36 -45.29
CA ILE A 410 28.72 -40.59 -46.31
C ILE A 410 29.28 -41.60 -47.32
N THR A 411 28.64 -42.77 -47.44
CA THR A 411 28.92 -43.73 -48.50
C THR A 411 27.94 -43.48 -49.66
N PRO A 412 28.40 -42.99 -50.83
CA PRO A 412 27.56 -42.80 -52.02
C PRO A 412 26.85 -44.09 -52.45
N SER A 413 25.58 -43.99 -52.83
CA SER A 413 24.80 -45.13 -53.33
C SER A 413 24.88 -45.31 -54.85
N ALA A 414 25.12 -44.22 -55.58
CA ALA A 414 25.32 -44.18 -57.03
C ALA A 414 26.06 -42.90 -57.42
N ASP A 415 26.56 -42.84 -58.65
CA ASP A 415 27.11 -41.61 -59.24
C ASP A 415 26.06 -40.51 -59.28
N GLY A 416 26.51 -39.27 -59.12
CA GLY A 416 25.71 -38.06 -59.10
C GLY A 416 25.81 -37.27 -57.80
N VAL A 417 24.89 -36.35 -57.60
CA VAL A 417 24.92 -35.39 -56.49
C VAL A 417 24.61 -36.08 -55.16
N ILE A 418 25.53 -35.95 -54.21
CA ILE A 418 25.37 -36.29 -52.80
C ILE A 418 25.02 -35.01 -52.05
N GLY A 419 23.92 -35.01 -51.31
CA GLY A 419 23.47 -33.84 -50.54
C GLY A 419 23.31 -34.16 -49.05
N ALA A 420 23.65 -33.20 -48.18
CA ALA A 420 23.42 -33.29 -46.74
C ALA A 420 22.95 -31.94 -46.14
N SER A 421 22.10 -32.00 -45.12
CA SER A 421 21.61 -30.81 -44.39
C SER A 421 21.09 -31.17 -43.00
N LEU A 422 21.02 -30.16 -42.11
CA LEU A 422 20.38 -30.22 -40.81
C LEU A 422 19.22 -29.21 -40.76
N LEU A 423 18.11 -29.63 -40.17
CA LEU A 423 16.99 -28.73 -39.87
C LEU A 423 17.27 -27.95 -38.58
N ALA A 424 16.49 -26.89 -38.34
CA ALA A 424 16.57 -26.16 -37.07
C ALA A 424 16.04 -27.03 -35.91
N GLY A 425 16.62 -26.85 -34.72
CA GLY A 425 16.23 -27.50 -33.47
C GLY A 425 16.59 -28.98 -33.35
N VAL A 426 17.56 -29.45 -34.14
CA VAL A 426 18.07 -30.83 -34.02
C VAL A 426 19.05 -31.01 -32.86
N ALA A 427 19.58 -29.93 -32.31
CA ALA A 427 20.49 -29.93 -31.18
C ALA A 427 20.18 -28.74 -30.26
N GLU A 428 20.61 -28.82 -29.01
CA GLU A 428 20.44 -27.76 -28.01
C GLU A 428 21.75 -27.48 -27.30
N ASP A 429 22.06 -26.21 -26.99
CA ASP A 429 23.21 -25.87 -26.14
C ASP A 429 22.97 -26.16 -24.64
N GLU A 430 23.86 -25.70 -23.76
CA GLU A 430 23.73 -25.89 -22.32
C GLU A 430 22.60 -25.04 -21.69
N ALA A 431 22.30 -23.88 -22.27
CA ALA A 431 21.22 -23.00 -21.83
C ALA A 431 19.83 -23.45 -22.32
N GLY A 432 19.80 -24.39 -23.27
CA GLY A 432 18.61 -24.95 -23.90
C GLY A 432 18.19 -24.24 -25.18
N ASN A 433 19.06 -23.45 -25.82
CA ASN A 433 18.74 -22.85 -27.13
C ASN A 433 18.80 -23.89 -28.23
N ALA A 434 17.71 -24.00 -28.99
CA ALA A 434 17.61 -24.88 -30.14
C ALA A 434 18.48 -24.38 -31.31
N SER A 435 19.20 -25.29 -31.97
CA SER A 435 20.13 -24.97 -33.05
C SER A 435 19.46 -24.33 -34.27
N GLU A 436 20.20 -23.51 -35.00
CA GLU A 436 19.77 -23.05 -36.31
C GLU A 436 19.86 -24.18 -37.36
N ALA A 437 19.23 -23.97 -38.52
CA ALA A 437 19.39 -24.86 -39.66
C ALA A 437 20.77 -24.68 -40.30
N SER A 438 21.31 -25.74 -40.91
CA SER A 438 22.62 -25.67 -41.55
C SER A 438 22.59 -25.09 -42.97
N ASN A 439 23.78 -24.86 -43.52
CA ASN A 439 23.94 -24.77 -44.98
C ASN A 439 23.57 -26.09 -45.68
N SER A 440 23.25 -26.03 -46.97
CA SER A 440 23.12 -27.22 -47.82
C SER A 440 24.50 -27.64 -48.33
N PHE A 441 24.91 -28.85 -47.97
CA PHE A 441 26.12 -29.49 -48.50
C PHE A 441 25.81 -30.27 -49.77
N SER A 442 26.70 -30.18 -50.77
CA SER A 442 26.58 -30.90 -52.04
C SER A 442 27.96 -31.23 -52.61
N ILE A 443 28.15 -32.46 -53.08
CA ILE A 443 29.32 -32.91 -53.89
C ILE A 443 28.83 -33.82 -55.01
N ASN A 444 29.36 -33.68 -56.22
CA ASN A 444 29.12 -34.61 -57.31
C ASN A 444 30.08 -35.81 -57.22
N TYR A 445 29.54 -36.98 -56.89
CA TYR A 445 30.29 -38.23 -56.81
C TYR A 445 30.33 -38.93 -58.18
N ASP A 446 31.50 -39.40 -58.58
CA ASP A 446 31.72 -40.21 -59.78
C ASP A 446 32.66 -41.37 -59.48
N GLY A 447 32.10 -42.54 -59.17
CA GLY A 447 32.85 -43.76 -58.88
C GLY A 447 33.06 -44.66 -60.09
N THR A 448 32.44 -44.35 -61.24
CA THR A 448 32.56 -45.15 -62.45
C THR A 448 33.80 -44.73 -63.23
N GLY A 449 34.66 -45.69 -63.57
CA GLY A 449 35.84 -45.42 -64.40
C GLY A 449 35.51 -45.37 -65.90
N PRO A 450 36.37 -44.73 -66.72
CA PRO A 450 36.16 -44.61 -68.15
C PRO A 450 36.24 -45.98 -68.83
N SER A 451 35.27 -46.26 -69.68
CA SER A 451 35.25 -47.35 -70.65
C SER A 451 35.74 -46.87 -72.02
N VAL A 452 36.35 -47.76 -72.79
CA VAL A 452 36.96 -47.43 -74.08
C VAL A 452 36.49 -48.37 -75.18
N VAL A 453 36.24 -47.81 -76.36
CA VAL A 453 35.96 -48.55 -77.60
C VAL A 453 37.02 -48.18 -78.62
N ILE A 454 37.75 -49.17 -79.14
CA ILE A 454 38.72 -49.00 -80.22
C ILE A 454 38.13 -49.57 -81.50
N SER A 455 38.15 -48.78 -82.57
CA SER A 455 37.58 -49.15 -83.87
C SER A 455 38.51 -48.72 -85.02
N SER A 456 38.27 -49.28 -86.21
CA SER A 456 38.94 -48.87 -87.44
C SER A 456 37.92 -48.76 -88.57
N THR A 457 38.14 -47.81 -89.48
CA THR A 457 37.38 -47.70 -90.72
C THR A 457 37.97 -48.54 -91.86
N ALA A 458 39.13 -49.16 -91.65
CA ALA A 458 39.71 -50.10 -92.60
C ALA A 458 38.99 -51.46 -92.55
N SER A 459 38.85 -52.13 -93.70
CA SER A 459 38.33 -53.50 -93.77
C SER A 459 39.29 -54.52 -93.15
N ASP A 460 38.80 -55.68 -92.72
CA ASP A 460 39.66 -56.82 -92.41
C ASP A 460 39.52 -57.91 -93.49
N PRO A 461 40.58 -58.27 -94.24
CA PRO A 461 41.95 -57.71 -94.19
C PRO A 461 42.07 -56.34 -94.90
N THR A 462 43.14 -55.59 -94.61
CA THR A 462 43.45 -54.28 -95.22
C THR A 462 44.90 -54.19 -95.72
N SER A 463 45.13 -53.35 -96.74
CA SER A 463 46.45 -52.87 -97.17
C SER A 463 46.68 -51.38 -96.91
N THR A 464 45.78 -50.72 -96.17
CA THR A 464 45.86 -49.30 -95.81
C THR A 464 46.98 -49.06 -94.80
N SER A 465 47.86 -48.09 -95.06
CA SER A 465 48.99 -47.73 -94.18
C SER A 465 49.16 -46.20 -94.14
N PRO A 466 49.01 -45.54 -92.97
CA PRO A 466 48.67 -46.11 -91.65
C PRO A 466 47.21 -46.60 -91.58
N ILE A 467 46.93 -47.62 -90.76
CA ILE A 467 45.55 -48.07 -90.47
C ILE A 467 44.88 -46.98 -89.61
N PRO A 468 43.76 -46.38 -90.03
CA PRO A 468 43.05 -45.39 -89.21
C PRO A 468 42.42 -46.08 -88.01
N ILE A 469 42.79 -45.65 -86.81
CA ILE A 469 42.22 -46.11 -85.55
C ILE A 469 41.43 -44.97 -84.93
N THR A 470 40.32 -45.29 -84.28
CA THR A 470 39.56 -44.35 -83.45
C THR A 470 39.36 -44.98 -82.09
N ILE A 471 39.73 -44.24 -81.05
CA ILE A 471 39.58 -44.61 -79.65
C ILE A 471 38.54 -43.66 -79.07
N ALA A 472 37.43 -44.20 -78.58
CA ALA A 472 36.34 -43.43 -78.00
C ALA A 472 36.11 -43.87 -76.55
N PHE A 473 36.25 -42.94 -75.61
CA PHE A 473 35.86 -43.12 -74.22
C PHE A 473 34.41 -42.67 -74.00
N ASN A 474 33.74 -43.21 -72.96
CA ASN A 474 32.39 -42.76 -72.59
C ASN A 474 32.38 -41.48 -71.72
N GLU A 475 33.55 -40.97 -71.36
CA GLU A 475 33.76 -39.74 -70.62
C GLU A 475 35.15 -39.18 -70.95
N SER A 476 35.42 -37.92 -70.60
CA SER A 476 36.70 -37.28 -70.91
C SER A 476 37.83 -37.87 -70.07
N VAL A 477 38.92 -38.27 -70.72
CA VAL A 477 40.13 -38.79 -70.07
C VAL A 477 41.29 -37.81 -70.23
N THR A 478 42.29 -37.91 -69.36
CA THR A 478 43.53 -37.15 -69.46
C THR A 478 44.73 -38.07 -69.34
N GLY A 479 45.88 -37.65 -69.91
CA GLY A 479 47.14 -38.40 -69.79
C GLY A 479 47.31 -39.57 -70.75
N LEU A 480 46.37 -39.82 -71.66
CA LEU A 480 46.51 -40.83 -72.69
C LEU A 480 47.68 -40.50 -73.62
N ALA A 481 48.61 -41.43 -73.73
CA ALA A 481 49.80 -41.33 -74.57
C ALA A 481 49.97 -42.57 -75.45
N LEU A 482 50.73 -42.42 -76.54
CA LEU A 482 50.98 -43.52 -77.48
C LEU A 482 51.67 -44.73 -76.79
N GLY A 483 52.41 -44.48 -75.72
CA GLY A 483 53.06 -45.53 -74.91
C GLY A 483 52.11 -46.40 -74.10
N ASP A 484 50.84 -45.99 -73.96
CA ASP A 484 49.82 -46.76 -73.22
C ASP A 484 49.27 -47.94 -74.04
N PHE A 485 49.58 -47.97 -75.34
CA PHE A 485 49.11 -49.01 -76.25
C PHE A 485 50.18 -50.10 -76.46
N THR A 486 49.77 -51.36 -76.32
CA THR A 486 50.57 -52.50 -76.80
C THR A 486 50.21 -52.79 -78.25
N ILE A 487 51.16 -52.57 -79.16
CA ILE A 487 50.97 -52.77 -80.60
C ILE A 487 51.80 -53.96 -81.06
N ILE A 488 51.14 -54.98 -81.63
CA ILE A 488 51.78 -56.20 -82.12
C ILE A 488 51.85 -56.14 -83.64
N ASN A 489 53.01 -56.50 -84.21
CA ASN A 489 53.26 -56.50 -85.67
C ASN A 489 53.04 -55.14 -86.36
N GLY A 490 53.25 -54.04 -85.64
CA GLY A 490 53.15 -52.67 -86.17
C GLY A 490 53.78 -51.64 -85.23
N ASN A 491 53.80 -50.38 -85.65
CA ASN A 491 54.18 -49.24 -84.82
C ASN A 491 53.04 -48.23 -84.82
N GLY A 492 52.63 -47.77 -83.65
CA GLY A 492 51.70 -46.66 -83.52
C GLY A 492 52.38 -45.33 -83.85
N ALA A 493 51.63 -44.37 -84.35
CA ALA A 493 52.09 -43.01 -84.61
C ALA A 493 50.90 -42.04 -84.59
N ASN A 494 51.19 -40.75 -84.42
CA ASN A 494 50.24 -39.64 -84.60
C ASN A 494 48.98 -39.66 -83.71
N LEU A 495 49.06 -40.20 -82.49
CA LEU A 495 47.95 -40.10 -81.53
C LEU A 495 47.56 -38.62 -81.35
N SER A 496 46.31 -38.30 -81.69
CA SER A 496 45.76 -36.96 -81.55
C SER A 496 44.52 -36.99 -80.67
N ASP A 497 44.47 -36.08 -79.71
CA ASP A 497 43.26 -35.76 -78.96
C ASP A 497 42.34 -34.89 -79.82
N LEU A 498 41.07 -35.28 -79.95
CA LEU A 498 40.06 -34.48 -80.66
C LEU A 498 39.24 -33.60 -79.70
N ASP A 499 38.80 -34.14 -78.57
CA ASP A 499 37.86 -33.50 -77.65
C ASP A 499 37.93 -34.00 -76.18
N GLY A 500 38.97 -34.74 -75.83
CA GLY A 500 39.17 -35.39 -74.53
C GLY A 500 38.43 -36.71 -74.37
N GLN A 501 37.48 -37.05 -75.24
CA GLN A 501 36.76 -38.34 -75.26
C GLN A 501 37.16 -39.19 -76.46
N ASN A 502 37.42 -38.57 -77.61
CA ASN A 502 37.73 -39.21 -78.87
C ASN A 502 39.18 -38.92 -79.28
N TYR A 503 39.89 -39.96 -79.68
CA TYR A 503 41.28 -39.92 -80.13
C TYR A 503 41.45 -40.69 -81.44
N THR A 504 42.41 -40.26 -82.28
CA THR A 504 42.75 -40.91 -83.56
C THR A 504 44.22 -41.19 -83.73
#